data_AF-A0AA96FBE5-F1
#
_entry.id   AF-A0AA96FBE5-F1
#
_cell.length_a   1.000
_cell.length_b   1.000
_cell.length_c   1.000
_cell.angle_alpha   90.00
_cell.angle_beta   90.00
_cell.angle_gamma   90.00
#
_symmetry.space_group_name_H-M   'P 1'
#
loop_
_entity.id
_entity.type
_entity.pdbx_description
1 polymer ?
#
loop_
_entity_poly.entity_id
_entity_poly.type
_entity_poly.pdbx_seq_one_letter_code
_entity_poly.pdbx_strand_id
1 'polypeptide(L)'
;MGADTNAQLESWVRARIRERGVDPLRDRDAVRDLVDDALAEWGERALTGAVVPVDDPIEASRAVLANVAGLGPLQRYMDDPEIEEIWINEPSLVN
;
A
#
# COMPACT_ATOMS: atom_id res chain seq x y z
N MET A 1 -0.98 -17.07 -3.99
CA MET A 1 -0.37 -16.34 -5.10
C MET A 1 -0.99 -14.96 -5.28
N GLY A 2 -2.27 -14.81 -5.69
CA GLY A 2 -2.88 -13.47 -5.82
C GLY A 2 -2.97 -12.65 -4.51
N ALA A 3 -3.24 -13.30 -3.38
CA ALA A 3 -3.25 -12.65 -2.06
C ALA A 3 -1.85 -12.13 -1.65
N ASP A 4 -0.79 -12.85 -2.04
CA ASP A 4 0.60 -12.48 -1.77
C ASP A 4 1.03 -11.29 -2.64
N THR A 5 0.51 -11.19 -3.87
CA THR A 5 0.74 -10.04 -4.76
C THR A 5 0.12 -8.76 -4.19
N ASN A 6 -1.14 -8.83 -3.73
CA ASN A 6 -1.82 -7.67 -3.15
C ASN A 6 -1.14 -7.18 -1.86
N ALA A 7 -0.66 -8.09 -1.01
CA ALA A 7 0.07 -7.72 0.20
C ALA A 7 1.41 -7.01 -0.11
N GLN A 8 2.13 -7.45 -1.14
CA GLN A 8 3.37 -6.78 -1.57
C GLN A 8 3.10 -5.40 -2.18
N LEU A 9 2.06 -5.29 -3.01
CA LEU A 9 1.63 -4.01 -3.57
C LEU A 9 1.23 -3.03 -2.44
N GLU A 10 0.45 -3.49 -1.46
CA GLU A 10 0.08 -2.68 -0.29
C GLU A 10 1.30 -2.19 0.49
N SER A 11 2.25 -3.07 0.79
CA SER A 11 3.48 -2.71 1.49
C SER A 11 4.26 -1.63 0.74
N TRP A 12 4.33 -1.74 -0.59
CA TRP A 12 4.99 -0.76 -1.43
C TRP A 12 4.29 0.60 -1.44
N VAL A 13 2.95 0.62 -1.54
CA VAL A 13 2.17 1.85 -1.43
C VAL A 13 2.39 2.53 -0.08
N ARG A 14 2.37 1.76 1.01
CA ARG A 14 2.64 2.29 2.36
C ARG A 14 4.03 2.91 2.49
N ALA A 15 5.05 2.32 1.86
CA ALA A 15 6.39 2.88 1.84
C ALA A 15 6.42 4.25 1.13
N ARG A 16 5.72 4.37 0.00
CA ARG A 16 5.65 5.61 -0.79
C ARG A 16 4.88 6.73 -0.09
N ILE A 17 3.78 6.39 0.58
CA ILE A 17 3.03 7.33 1.42
C ILE A 17 3.94 7.94 2.50
N ARG A 18 4.73 7.10 3.19
CA ARG A 18 5.68 7.56 4.22
C ARG A 18 6.77 8.45 3.63
N GLU A 19 7.37 8.04 2.51
CA GLU A 19 8.42 8.80 1.82
C GLU A 19 7.93 10.20 1.40
N ARG A 20 6.66 10.30 0.98
CA ARG A 20 6.04 11.55 0.53
C ARG A 20 5.42 12.38 1.67
N GLY A 21 5.36 11.85 2.89
CA GLY A 21 4.76 12.53 4.03
C GLY A 21 3.26 12.82 3.86
N VAL A 22 2.56 11.99 3.09
CA VAL A 22 1.11 12.13 2.82
C VAL A 22 0.32 11.55 4.00
N ASP A 23 -0.66 12.29 4.52
CA ASP A 23 -1.54 11.80 5.58
C ASP A 23 -2.72 11.01 4.96
N PRO A 24 -2.85 9.70 5.19
CA PRO A 24 -3.87 8.92 4.51
C PRO A 24 -5.31 9.22 4.92
N LEU A 25 -5.49 9.82 6.10
CA LEU A 25 -6.80 10.20 6.63
C LEU A 25 -7.24 11.57 6.11
N ARG A 26 -6.28 12.46 5.88
CA ARG A 26 -6.54 13.85 5.48
C ARG A 26 -6.41 14.07 3.98
N ASP A 27 -5.52 13.36 3.31
CA ASP A 27 -5.11 13.58 1.93
C ASP A 27 -5.56 12.44 1.00
N ARG A 28 -6.86 12.10 1.04
CA ARG A 28 -7.41 10.93 0.34
C ARG A 28 -7.15 10.92 -1.17
N ASP A 29 -7.19 12.08 -1.82
CA ASP A 29 -6.91 12.19 -3.25
C ASP A 29 -5.43 11.91 -3.55
N ALA A 30 -4.51 12.43 -2.73
CA ALA A 30 -3.09 12.14 -2.86
C ALA A 30 -2.76 10.66 -2.62
N VAL A 31 -3.44 10.00 -1.67
CA VAL A 31 -3.33 8.55 -1.48
C VAL A 31 -3.80 7.79 -2.71
N ARG A 32 -4.93 8.20 -3.29
CA ARG A 32 -5.45 7.56 -4.50
C ARG A 32 -4.47 7.68 -5.66
N ASP A 33 -3.91 8.86 -5.88
CA ASP A 33 -2.91 9.08 -6.92
C ASP A 33 -1.67 8.20 -6.68
N LEU A 34 -1.21 8.07 -5.44
CA LEU A 34 -0.09 7.18 -5.07
C LEU A 34 -0.39 5.70 -5.31
N VAL A 35 -1.63 5.26 -5.08
CA VAL A 35 -2.05 3.88 -5.37
C VAL A 35 -2.04 3.62 -6.87
N ASP A 36 -2.61 4.55 -7.65
CA ASP A 36 -2.68 4.43 -9.10
C ASP A 36 -1.27 4.44 -9.74
N ASP A 37 -0.36 5.32 -9.27
CA ASP A 37 1.05 5.35 -9.67
C ASP A 37 1.78 4.04 -9.32
N ALA A 38 1.57 3.51 -8.12
CA ALA A 38 2.19 2.26 -7.70
C ALA A 38 1.71 1.06 -8.53
N LEU A 39 0.43 1.03 -8.91
CA LEU A 39 -0.12 0.00 -9.79
C LEU A 39 0.45 0.09 -11.21
N ALA A 40 0.61 1.30 -11.75
CA ALA A 40 1.23 1.50 -13.06
C ALA A 40 2.67 0.96 -13.07
N GLU A 41 3.48 1.34 -12.07
CA GLU A 41 4.86 0.85 -11.95
C GLU A 41 4.94 -0.66 -11.65
N TRP A 42 3.97 -1.22 -10.90
CA TRP A 42 3.87 -2.66 -10.70
C TRP A 42 3.66 -3.38 -12.03
N GLY A 43 2.77 -2.84 -12.87
CA GLY A 43 2.51 -3.35 -14.21
C GLY A 43 3.77 -3.36 -15.07
N GLU A 44 4.52 -2.25 -15.09
CA GLU A 44 5.79 -2.16 -15.83
C GLU A 44 6.82 -3.19 -15.36
N ARG A 45 6.94 -3.42 -14.05
CA ARG A 45 7.81 -4.45 -13.48
C ARG A 45 7.34 -5.86 -13.80
N ALA A 46 6.03 -6.09 -13.88
CA ALA A 46 5.48 -7.38 -14.25
C ALA A 46 5.81 -7.72 -15.71
N LEU A 47 5.84 -6.73 -16.62
CA LEU A 47 6.22 -6.93 -18.02
C LEU A 47 7.66 -7.44 -18.19
N THR A 48 8.57 -7.08 -17.28
CA THR A 48 9.96 -7.56 -17.29
C THR A 48 10.15 -8.85 -16.49
N GLY A 49 9.08 -9.38 -15.88
CA GLY A 49 9.12 -10.56 -15.01
C GLY A 49 9.72 -10.31 -13.62
N ALA A 50 9.91 -9.05 -13.24
CA ALA A 50 10.48 -8.69 -11.94
C ALA A 50 9.50 -8.89 -10.77
N VAL A 51 8.20 -8.85 -11.04
CA VAL A 51 7.13 -9.14 -10.07
C VAL A 51 6.02 -9.96 -10.72
N VAL A 52 5.20 -10.61 -9.89
CA VAL A 52 3.99 -11.32 -10.36
C VAL A 52 2.93 -10.27 -10.77
N PRO A 53 2.31 -10.38 -11.95
CA PRO A 53 1.24 -9.47 -12.35
C PRO A 53 0.03 -9.55 -11.42
N VAL A 54 -0.67 -8.43 -11.29
CA VAL A 54 -1.95 -8.36 -10.59
C VAL A 54 -3.06 -8.84 -11.53
N ASP A 55 -3.90 -9.76 -11.05
CA ASP A 55 -4.98 -10.37 -11.87
C ASP A 55 -6.06 -9.35 -12.25
N ASP A 56 -6.51 -8.52 -11.29
CA ASP A 56 -7.47 -7.43 -11.52
C ASP A 56 -6.93 -6.12 -10.90
N PRO A 57 -6.36 -5.23 -11.72
CA PRO A 57 -5.80 -3.97 -11.26
C PRO A 57 -6.82 -3.04 -10.59
N ILE A 58 -8.10 -3.09 -11.00
CA ILE A 58 -9.14 -2.21 -10.47
C ILE A 58 -9.53 -2.67 -9.07
N GLU A 59 -9.74 -3.97 -8.88
CA GLU A 59 -10.02 -4.52 -7.55
C GLU A 59 -8.81 -4.39 -6.62
N ALA A 60 -7.59 -4.60 -7.13
CA ALA A 60 -6.38 -4.36 -6.34
C ALA A 60 -6.25 -2.91 -5.89
N SER A 61 -6.47 -1.93 -6.79
CA SER A 61 -6.47 -0.50 -6.44
C SER A 61 -7.46 -0.21 -5.31
N ARG A 62 -8.71 -0.70 -5.44
CA ARG A 62 -9.75 -0.51 -4.40
C ARG A 62 -9.37 -1.15 -3.06
N ALA A 63 -8.87 -2.38 -3.08
CA ALA A 63 -8.49 -3.11 -1.88
C ALA A 63 -7.31 -2.43 -1.17
N VAL A 64 -6.28 -2.05 -1.92
CA VAL A 64 -5.11 -1.35 -1.39
C VAL A 64 -5.52 0.01 -0.85
N LEU A 65 -6.27 0.81 -1.60
CA LEU A 65 -6.77 2.13 -1.17
C LEU A 65 -7.57 2.03 0.14
N ALA A 66 -8.48 1.05 0.26
CA ALA A 66 -9.23 0.82 1.48
C ALA A 66 -8.32 0.50 2.67
N ASN A 67 -7.31 -0.35 2.47
CA ASN A 67 -6.37 -0.74 3.53
C ASN A 67 -5.43 0.41 3.94
N VAL A 68 -4.96 1.23 3.00
CA VAL A 68 -3.99 2.30 3.29
C VAL A 68 -4.66 3.59 3.80
N ALA A 69 -5.89 3.90 3.36
CA ALA A 69 -6.66 5.04 3.84
C ALA A 69 -7.32 4.79 5.22
N GLY A 70 -6.92 3.72 5.91
CA GLY A 70 -7.35 3.42 7.28
C GLY A 70 -8.67 2.66 7.40
N LEU A 71 -9.36 2.31 6.30
CA LEU A 71 -10.62 1.55 6.34
C LEU A 71 -10.42 0.03 6.55
N GLY A 72 -9.29 -0.37 7.14
CA GLY A 72 -8.86 -1.77 7.30
C GLY A 72 -8.76 -2.23 8.76
N PRO A 73 -8.37 -3.49 9.00
CA PRO A 73 -8.32 -4.13 10.33
C PRO A 73 -7.45 -3.44 11.39
N LEU A 74 -6.59 -2.50 10.98
CA LEU A 74 -5.70 -1.74 11.85
C LEU A 74 -6.37 -0.54 12.53
N GLN A 75 -7.58 -0.14 12.10
CA GLN A 75 -8.32 1.00 12.68
C GLN A 75 -8.43 0.91 14.21
N ARG A 76 -8.66 -0.30 14.75
CA ARG A 76 -8.75 -0.56 16.19
C ARG A 76 -7.50 -0.22 17.02
N TYR A 77 -6.34 -0.15 16.38
CA TYR A 77 -5.07 0.21 17.04
C TYR A 77 -4.70 1.67 16.81
N MET A 78 -5.38 2.35 15.87
CA MET A 78 -5.22 3.79 15.59
C MET A 78 -6.18 4.65 16.41
N ASP A 79 -7.34 4.12 16.81
CA ASP A 79 -8.31 4.78 17.69
C ASP A 79 -7.97 4.65 19.20
N ASP A 80 -6.87 3.96 19.53
CA ASP A 80 -6.42 3.76 20.90
C ASP A 80 -5.53 4.94 21.34
N PRO A 81 -5.96 5.78 22.32
CA PRO A 81 -5.20 6.93 22.77
C PRO A 81 -3.91 6.55 23.52
N GLU A 82 -3.67 5.26 23.83
CA GLU A 82 -2.42 4.78 24.42
C GLU A 82 -1.35 4.42 23.36
N ILE A 83 -1.69 4.44 22.06
CA ILE A 83 -0.77 4.14 20.96
C ILE A 83 -0.35 5.45 20.26
N GLU A 84 0.89 5.89 20.49
CA GLU A 84 1.42 7.13 19.88
C GLU A 84 1.99 6.94 18.46
N GLU A 85 2.47 5.74 18.09
CA GLU A 85 3.08 5.48 16.76
C GLU A 85 3.10 3.97 16.40
N ILE A 86 2.77 3.61 15.15
CA ILE A 86 2.87 2.22 14.63
C ILE A 86 4.06 2.11 13.66
N TRP A 87 5.11 1.42 14.09
CA TRP A 87 6.28 1.14 13.24
C TRP A 87 6.05 -0.12 12.39
N ILE A 88 5.86 0.06 11.07
CA ILE A 88 5.83 -1.05 10.11
C ILE A 88 7.27 -1.35 9.69
N ASN A 89 7.78 -2.53 10.05
CA ASN A 89 9.10 -2.97 9.64
C ASN A 89 9.23 -2.93 8.11
N GLU A 90 10.26 -2.24 7.65
CA GLU A 90 10.66 -2.18 6.24
C GLU A 90 11.00 -3.59 5.72
N PRO A 91 10.72 -3.93 4.45
CA PRO A 91 11.31 -5.12 3.86
C PRO A 91 12.81 -4.85 3.75
N SER A 92 13.58 -5.42 4.67
CA SER A 92 15.02 -5.51 4.55
C SER A 92 15.32 -6.21 3.23
N LEU A 93 15.92 -5.47 2.30
CA LEU A 93 16.54 -6.04 1.12
C LEU A 93 17.73 -6.88 1.64
N VAL A 94 17.50 -8.18 1.86
CA VAL A 94 18.58 -9.11 2.17
C VAL A 94 19.42 -9.26 0.90
N ASN A 95 20.67 -8.80 0.99
CA ASN A 95 21.67 -8.84 -0.07
C ASN A 95 22.30 -10.23 -0.20
#